data_AF-A0A6C1QU56-F1
#
_entry.id   AF-A0A6C1QU56-F1
#
_cell.length_a   1.000
_cell.length_b   1.000
_cell.length_c   1.000
_cell.angle_alpha   90.00
_cell.angle_beta   90.00
_cell.angle_gamma   90.00
#
_symmetry.space_group_name_H-M   'P 1'
#
loop_
_entity.id
_entity.type
_entity.pdbx_description
1 polymer ?
#
loop_
_entity_poly.entity_id
_entity_poly.type
_entity_poly.pdbx_seq_one_letter_code
_entity_poly.pdbx_strand_id
1 'polypeptide(L)'
;MRPAVVYGDPSEVHTTDSLLTAIHACAAARGLRRSRLAVIGSAAPGFIAMEVDPFELKDHLGVQHQTVSLTDFRAFFDEVAQSDIDADLARTKELGLPLKEVEPADLAVQSRYYLALKRYFEQEHFDAVALRCWPELPNEYGQWPYLAMTRLTEEGYPISMEGDSYGAIGSWLAEALGMGRCYISDWLGHDENTITLWHAGNLPFSLSPPVGSPGGPVVARHFNVPKPAVVESILRPDMDVTLFRIWRGHGGLKMAVMEGVSVQPRRPLMGTNGLVAFDDVDVNDFFLYLVRSGMPHHIALCEGHHAERLEAVADLLGIATQ
;
A
#
# COMPACT_ATOMS: atom_id res chain seq x y z
N MET A 1 20.03 -4.45 -18.83
CA MET A 1 19.17 -3.25 -18.74
C MET A 1 19.05 -2.69 -20.14
N ARG A 2 17.84 -2.59 -20.71
CA ARG A 2 17.65 -1.89 -21.98
C ARG A 2 17.76 -0.38 -21.70
N PRO A 3 18.40 0.41 -22.57
CA PRO A 3 18.44 1.86 -22.39
C PRO A 3 17.02 2.44 -22.56
N ALA A 4 16.64 3.37 -21.70
CA ALA A 4 15.46 4.19 -21.94
C ALA A 4 15.76 5.14 -23.12
N VAL A 5 14.85 5.21 -24.10
CA VAL A 5 15.01 6.04 -25.29
C VAL A 5 13.77 6.92 -25.41
N VAL A 6 14.00 8.23 -25.57
CA VAL A 6 12.96 9.22 -25.83
C VAL A 6 13.32 9.93 -27.13
N TYR A 7 12.34 10.07 -28.01
CA TYR A 7 12.52 10.66 -29.34
C TYR A 7 11.33 11.56 -29.66
N GLY A 8 11.60 12.83 -29.95
CA GLY A 8 10.58 13.83 -30.27
C GLY A 8 11.14 15.24 -30.21
N ASP A 9 10.31 16.23 -30.54
CA ASP A 9 10.66 17.64 -30.39
C ASP A 9 10.55 18.04 -28.90
N PRO A 10 11.59 18.66 -28.29
CA PRO A 10 11.56 19.03 -26.87
C PRO A 10 10.53 20.11 -26.52
N SER A 11 9.91 20.76 -27.51
CA SER A 11 8.81 21.71 -27.31
C SER A 11 7.43 21.04 -27.22
N GLU A 12 7.33 19.76 -27.58
CA GLU A 12 6.08 19.00 -27.47
C GLU A 12 5.87 18.47 -26.05
N VAL A 13 4.63 18.59 -25.56
CA VAL A 13 4.23 18.11 -24.23
C VAL A 13 4.48 16.61 -24.09
N HIS A 14 4.07 15.83 -25.09
CA HIS A 14 4.27 14.37 -25.10
C HIS A 14 5.75 13.98 -24.95
N THR A 15 6.66 14.62 -25.68
CA THR A 15 8.11 14.37 -25.57
C THR A 15 8.63 14.68 -24.16
N THR A 16 8.14 15.77 -23.57
CA THR A 16 8.52 16.18 -22.21
C THR A 16 8.01 15.17 -21.18
N ASP A 17 6.77 14.70 -21.32
CA ASP A 17 6.18 13.70 -20.43
C ASP A 17 6.89 12.35 -20.54
N SER A 18 7.19 11.88 -21.76
CA SER A 18 8.00 10.67 -21.97
C SER A 18 9.40 10.80 -21.36
N LEU A 19 10.02 11.98 -21.44
CA LEU A 19 11.31 12.25 -20.78
C LEU A 19 11.19 12.17 -19.26
N LEU A 20 10.15 12.76 -18.66
CA LEU A 20 9.91 12.68 -17.23
C LEU A 20 9.66 11.24 -16.77
N THR A 21 8.85 10.48 -17.51
CA THR A 21 8.62 9.05 -17.27
C THR A 21 9.93 8.27 -17.31
N ALA A 22 10.78 8.48 -18.31
CA ALA A 22 12.08 7.82 -18.41
C ALA A 22 13.01 8.19 -17.24
N ILE A 23 13.04 9.47 -16.82
CA ILE A 23 13.84 9.93 -15.69
C ILE A 23 13.36 9.28 -14.39
N HIS A 24 12.04 9.30 -14.11
CA HIS A 24 11.46 8.67 -12.93
C HIS A 24 11.69 7.17 -12.92
N ALA A 25 11.48 6.47 -14.03
CA ALA A 25 11.74 5.03 -14.13
C ALA A 25 13.21 4.69 -13.87
N CYS A 26 14.16 5.46 -14.42
CA CYS A 26 15.59 5.28 -14.16
C CYS A 26 15.94 5.55 -12.68
N ALA A 27 15.38 6.61 -12.10
CA ALA A 27 15.60 6.97 -10.70
C ALA A 27 15.03 5.90 -9.75
N ALA A 28 13.79 5.47 -9.98
CA ALA A 28 13.12 4.41 -9.22
C ALA A 28 13.88 3.08 -9.33
N ALA A 29 14.26 2.65 -10.55
CA ALA A 29 15.02 1.41 -10.74
C ALA A 29 16.42 1.45 -10.08
N ARG A 30 17.05 2.63 -10.00
CA ARG A 30 18.32 2.80 -9.28
C ARG A 30 18.11 2.85 -7.77
N GLY A 31 17.08 3.55 -7.30
CA GLY A 31 16.74 3.66 -5.89
C GLY A 31 16.36 2.31 -5.29
N LEU A 32 15.53 1.53 -6.00
CA LEU A 32 15.07 0.22 -5.54
C LEU A 32 16.23 -0.74 -5.28
N ARG A 33 17.25 -0.72 -6.16
CA ARG A 33 18.48 -1.53 -6.02
C ARG A 33 19.35 -1.18 -4.81
N ARG A 34 19.02 -0.10 -4.10
CA ARG A 34 19.68 0.35 -2.88
C ARG A 34 18.74 0.37 -1.68
N SER A 35 17.47 0.04 -1.91
CA SER A 35 16.44 0.14 -0.90
C SER A 35 16.55 -0.98 0.14
N ARG A 36 16.12 -0.66 1.36
CA ARG A 36 16.06 -1.57 2.49
C ARG A 36 14.61 -1.83 2.86
N LEU A 37 14.20 -3.09 2.81
CA LEU A 37 12.90 -3.58 3.22
C LEU A 37 13.01 -4.20 4.62
N ALA A 38 12.25 -3.68 5.57
CA ALA A 38 12.00 -4.38 6.84
C ALA A 38 10.77 -5.26 6.71
N VAL A 39 10.91 -6.55 7.04
CA VAL A 39 9.77 -7.45 7.23
C VAL A 39 9.65 -7.74 8.71
N ILE A 40 8.68 -7.09 9.36
CA ILE A 40 8.44 -7.19 10.80
C ILE A 40 7.55 -8.41 11.04
N GLY A 41 8.13 -9.48 11.58
CA GLY A 41 7.52 -10.80 11.69
C GLY A 41 7.74 -11.64 10.43
N SER A 42 6.66 -12.02 9.77
CA SER A 42 6.62 -12.82 8.53
C SER A 42 5.31 -12.53 7.78
N ALA A 43 4.97 -13.27 6.73
CA ALA A 43 3.60 -13.22 6.22
C ALA A 43 2.59 -13.64 7.30
N ALA A 44 1.38 -13.09 7.23
CA ALA A 44 0.30 -13.55 8.09
C ALA A 44 0.00 -15.05 7.87
N PRO A 45 -0.50 -15.78 8.88
CA PRO A 45 -0.78 -17.21 8.74
C PRO A 45 -1.70 -17.53 7.55
N GLY A 46 -1.24 -18.38 6.63
CA GLY A 46 -1.96 -18.76 5.41
C GLY A 46 -1.70 -17.86 4.21
N PHE A 47 -0.99 -16.73 4.37
CA PHE A 47 -0.75 -15.75 3.33
C PHE A 47 0.59 -16.05 2.62
N ILE A 48 0.80 -17.31 2.27
CA ILE A 48 2.08 -17.85 1.76
C ILE A 48 2.55 -17.10 0.50
N ALA A 49 1.62 -16.62 -0.32
CA ALA A 49 1.92 -15.85 -1.53
C ALA A 49 2.48 -14.43 -1.27
N MET A 50 2.50 -13.98 -0.01
CA MET A 50 3.09 -12.72 0.43
C MET A 50 4.54 -12.86 0.90
N GLU A 51 5.01 -14.09 1.11
CA GLU A 51 6.39 -14.37 1.50
C GLU A 51 7.36 -14.10 0.34
N VAL A 52 8.60 -13.77 0.72
CA VAL A 52 9.67 -13.46 -0.23
C VAL A 52 10.92 -14.22 0.13
N ASP A 53 11.64 -14.68 -0.89
CA ASP A 53 13.02 -15.14 -0.74
C ASP A 53 13.94 -13.89 -0.75
N PRO A 54 14.70 -13.63 0.33
CA PRO A 54 15.63 -12.49 0.41
C PRO A 54 16.69 -12.49 -0.70
N PHE A 55 17.13 -13.67 -1.15
CA PHE A 55 18.11 -13.80 -2.22
C PHE A 55 17.48 -13.48 -3.57
N GLU A 56 16.25 -13.95 -3.84
CA GLU A 56 15.54 -13.58 -5.06
C GLU A 56 15.26 -12.07 -5.14
N LEU A 57 14.86 -11.45 -4.03
CA LEU A 57 14.66 -9.99 -3.97
C LEU A 57 15.94 -9.22 -4.29
N LYS A 58 17.07 -9.66 -3.72
CA LYS A 58 18.37 -9.06 -3.99
C LYS A 58 18.81 -9.27 -5.44
N ASP A 59 18.67 -10.48 -5.97
CA ASP A 59 19.15 -10.82 -7.31
C ASP A 59 18.32 -10.16 -8.41
N HIS A 60 17.00 -10.08 -8.22
CA HIS A 60 16.09 -9.50 -9.21
C HIS A 60 15.90 -7.98 -9.07
N LEU A 61 15.76 -7.47 -7.84
CA LEU A 61 15.44 -6.06 -7.59
C LEU A 61 16.58 -5.27 -6.93
N GLY A 62 17.59 -5.95 -6.37
CA GLY A 62 18.64 -5.32 -5.57
C GLY A 62 18.19 -4.87 -4.18
N VAL A 63 16.97 -5.23 -3.76
CA VAL A 63 16.40 -4.85 -2.47
C VAL A 63 17.10 -5.62 -1.35
N GLN A 64 17.51 -4.92 -0.30
CA GLN A 64 18.04 -5.53 0.90
C GLN A 64 16.90 -5.87 1.84
N HIS A 65 16.61 -7.16 1.99
CA HIS A 65 15.58 -7.64 2.90
C HIS A 65 16.17 -7.90 4.29
N GLN A 66 15.56 -7.32 5.33
CA GLN A 66 15.89 -7.58 6.72
C GLN A 66 14.64 -8.04 7.46
N THR A 67 14.69 -9.26 8.01
CA THR A 67 13.67 -9.73 8.94
C THR A 67 13.89 -9.09 10.29
N VAL A 68 12.84 -8.50 10.84
CA VAL A 68 12.79 -7.95 12.18
C VAL A 68 11.83 -8.81 13.00
N SER A 69 12.24 -9.26 14.18
CA SER A 69 11.35 -10.08 14.99
C SER A 69 10.19 -9.24 15.54
N LEU A 70 9.04 -9.86 15.80
CA LEU A 70 7.97 -9.16 16.52
C LEU A 70 8.46 -8.69 17.91
N THR A 71 9.36 -9.42 18.56
CA THR A 71 9.95 -9.02 19.83
C THR A 71 10.71 -7.70 19.74
N ASP A 72 11.49 -7.49 18.67
CA ASP A 72 12.22 -6.22 18.46
C ASP A 72 11.23 -5.07 18.21
N PHE A 73 10.16 -5.33 17.46
CA PHE A 73 9.07 -4.36 17.29
C PHE A 73 8.40 -4.01 18.62
N ARG A 74 8.15 -5.00 19.49
CA ARG A 74 7.60 -4.77 20.83
C ARG A 74 8.52 -3.87 21.66
N ALA A 75 9.83 -4.07 21.59
CA ALA A 75 10.78 -3.21 22.28
C ALA A 75 10.63 -1.75 21.83
N PHE A 76 10.60 -1.50 20.52
CA PHE A 76 10.37 -0.14 20.00
C PHE A 76 9.02 0.44 20.40
N PHE A 77 7.96 -0.38 20.37
CA PHE A 77 6.63 0.01 20.80
C PHE A 77 6.60 0.39 22.28
N ASP A 78 7.25 -0.41 23.13
CA ASP A 78 7.27 -0.22 24.58
C ASP A 78 8.20 0.91 25.04
N GLU A 79 9.22 1.24 24.25
CA GLU A 79 10.15 2.35 24.50
C GLU A 79 9.63 3.72 24.04
N VAL A 80 8.48 3.80 23.38
CA VAL A 80 7.89 5.11 23.06
C VAL A 80 7.52 5.82 24.36
N ALA A 81 8.12 6.99 24.59
CA ALA A 81 7.92 7.77 25.79
C ALA A 81 6.50 8.35 25.83
N GLN A 82 5.89 8.40 27.03
CA GLN A 82 4.54 8.92 27.20
C GLN A 82 4.38 10.36 26.70
N SER A 83 5.41 11.20 26.88
CA SER A 83 5.41 12.58 26.37
C SER A 83 5.27 12.65 24.83
N ASP A 84 5.89 11.71 24.11
CA ASP A 84 5.82 11.66 22.66
C ASP A 84 4.44 11.15 22.21
N ILE A 85 3.89 10.17 22.93
CA ILE A 85 2.52 9.67 22.72
C ILE A 85 1.51 10.81 22.91
N ASP A 86 1.62 11.58 23.98
CA ASP A 86 0.70 12.69 24.28
C ASP A 86 0.78 13.79 23.20
N ALA A 87 1.99 14.10 22.73
CA ALA A 87 2.20 15.08 21.65
C ALA A 87 1.64 14.60 20.31
N ASP A 88 1.83 13.33 19.96
CA ASP A 88 1.28 12.75 18.73
C ASP A 88 -0.25 12.55 18.80
N LEU A 89 -0.77 12.25 19.98
CA LEU A 89 -2.21 12.15 20.23
C LEU A 89 -2.91 13.49 19.99
N ALA A 90 -2.29 14.61 20.38
CA ALA A 90 -2.81 15.94 20.07
C ALA A 90 -2.92 16.16 18.55
N ARG A 91 -1.85 15.84 17.80
CA ARG A 91 -1.85 15.91 16.32
C ARG A 91 -2.88 14.97 15.69
N THR A 92 -3.04 13.77 16.24
CA THR A 92 -4.03 12.79 15.76
C THR A 92 -5.46 13.32 15.92
N LYS A 93 -5.75 14.02 17.03
CA LYS A 93 -7.05 14.63 17.27
C LYS A 93 -7.33 15.81 16.34
N GLU A 94 -6.30 16.55 15.91
CA GLU A 94 -6.43 17.64 14.94
C GLU A 94 -6.88 17.18 13.55
N LEU A 95 -6.71 15.89 13.22
CA LEU A 95 -7.27 15.29 12.00
C LEU A 95 -8.80 15.32 11.96
N GLY A 96 -9.46 15.50 13.11
CA GLY A 96 -10.92 15.65 13.19
C GLY A 96 -11.71 14.41 12.77
N LEU A 97 -11.07 13.22 12.78
CA LEU A 97 -11.70 11.96 12.37
C LEU A 97 -12.87 11.61 13.31
N PRO A 98 -14.09 11.37 12.79
CA PRO A 98 -15.18 10.84 13.59
C PRO A 98 -14.81 9.48 14.19
N LEU A 99 -15.38 9.19 15.37
CA LEU A 99 -15.19 7.91 16.06
C LEU A 99 -16.51 7.14 16.07
N LYS A 100 -16.48 5.87 15.66
CA LYS A 100 -17.63 4.97 15.63
C LYS A 100 -17.35 3.77 16.53
N GLU A 101 -17.99 3.74 17.70
CA GLU A 101 -17.81 2.67 18.71
C GLU A 101 -16.34 2.55 19.18
N VAL A 102 -15.62 3.67 19.17
CA VAL A 102 -14.24 3.85 19.59
C VAL A 102 -14.18 5.06 20.50
N GLU A 103 -13.41 4.98 21.58
CA GLU A 103 -13.26 6.09 22.53
C GLU A 103 -12.02 6.93 22.18
N PRO A 104 -12.00 8.25 22.47
CA PRO A 104 -10.81 9.09 22.25
C PRO A 104 -9.55 8.57 22.97
N ALA A 105 -9.71 7.84 24.08
CA ALA A 105 -8.62 7.21 24.80
C ALA A 105 -7.94 6.08 24.01
N ASP A 106 -8.66 5.43 23.08
CA ASP A 106 -8.11 4.36 22.25
C ASP A 106 -7.04 4.88 21.28
N LEU A 107 -7.07 6.17 20.92
CA LEU A 107 -6.13 6.78 19.97
C LEU A 107 -4.68 6.85 20.49
N ALA A 108 -4.46 6.77 21.80
CA ALA A 108 -3.11 6.81 22.38
C ALA A 108 -2.28 5.60 21.92
N VAL A 109 -2.89 4.42 21.83
CA VAL A 109 -2.23 3.20 21.34
C VAL A 109 -1.87 3.33 19.85
N GLN A 110 -2.72 3.99 19.05
CA GLN A 110 -2.40 4.28 17.65
C GLN A 110 -1.26 5.28 17.50
N SER A 111 -1.21 6.28 18.37
CA SER A 111 -0.08 7.24 18.41
C SER A 111 1.22 6.50 18.72
N ARG A 112 1.18 5.51 19.61
CA ARG A 112 2.31 4.63 19.92
C ARG A 112 2.72 3.75 18.73
N TYR A 113 1.76 3.11 18.06
CA TYR A 113 2.02 2.34 16.84
C TYR A 113 2.68 3.21 15.76
N TYR A 114 2.14 4.41 15.53
CA TYR A 114 2.64 5.36 14.54
C TYR A 114 4.10 5.72 14.84
N LEU A 115 4.40 6.13 16.06
CA LEU A 115 5.77 6.50 16.45
C LEU A 115 6.74 5.32 16.36
N ALA A 116 6.33 4.13 16.82
CA ALA A 116 7.17 2.93 16.76
C ALA A 116 7.48 2.50 15.32
N LEU A 117 6.48 2.49 14.44
CA LEU A 117 6.65 2.18 13.02
C LEU A 117 7.47 3.25 12.30
N LYS A 118 7.24 4.54 12.61
CA LYS A 118 7.99 5.66 12.03
C LYS A 118 9.48 5.60 12.32
N ARG A 119 9.90 5.08 13.49
CA ARG A 119 11.31 4.84 13.83
C ARG A 119 12.02 3.91 12.83
N TYR A 120 11.33 2.92 12.27
CA TYR A 120 11.96 2.05 11.25
C TYR A 120 12.39 2.84 10.01
N PHE A 121 11.61 3.84 9.61
CA PHE A 121 11.96 4.70 8.50
C PHE A 121 13.03 5.74 8.89
N GLU A 122 12.82 6.46 10.00
CA GLU A 122 13.64 7.63 10.34
C GLU A 122 14.95 7.30 11.05
N GLN A 123 14.98 6.27 11.89
CA GLN A 123 16.14 5.90 12.72
C GLN A 123 16.86 4.67 12.16
N GLU A 124 16.11 3.63 11.80
CA GLU A 124 16.70 2.42 11.23
C GLU A 124 16.94 2.51 9.72
N HIS A 125 16.49 3.58 9.07
CA HIS A 125 16.70 3.89 7.64
C HIS A 125 16.21 2.78 6.71
N PHE A 126 15.04 2.23 6.99
CA PHE A 126 14.30 1.41 6.03
C PHE A 126 13.54 2.30 5.05
N ASP A 127 13.51 1.88 3.80
CA ASP A 127 12.78 2.57 2.73
C ASP A 127 11.35 2.03 2.61
N ALA A 128 11.12 0.79 3.01
CA ALA A 128 9.81 0.15 3.00
C ALA A 128 9.65 -0.80 4.20
N VAL A 129 8.42 -0.94 4.70
CA VAL A 129 8.09 -1.81 5.84
C VAL A 129 6.90 -2.71 5.48
N ALA A 130 7.05 -4.02 5.67
CA ALA A 130 5.95 -4.97 5.65
C ALA A 130 5.70 -5.47 7.07
N LEU A 131 4.54 -5.15 7.64
CA LEU A 131 4.20 -5.48 9.02
C LEU A 131 3.28 -6.69 9.09
N ARG A 132 3.68 -7.74 9.80
CA ARG A 132 2.74 -8.79 10.22
C ARG A 132 1.81 -8.27 11.33
N CYS A 133 0.70 -7.67 10.92
CA CYS A 133 -0.21 -7.02 11.85
C CYS A 133 -1.08 -8.00 12.67
N TRP A 134 -1.25 -9.25 12.21
CA TRP A 134 -2.06 -10.26 12.89
C TRP A 134 -1.41 -11.65 12.80
N PRO A 135 -1.73 -12.57 13.74
CA PRO A 135 -2.71 -12.45 14.83
C PRO A 135 -2.22 -11.72 16.09
N GLU A 136 -0.93 -11.45 16.24
CA GLU A 136 -0.33 -11.10 17.54
C GLU A 136 -0.72 -9.69 18.01
N LEU A 137 -0.52 -8.66 17.19
CA LEU A 137 -0.62 -7.26 17.62
C LEU A 137 -2.00 -6.89 18.21
N PRO A 138 -3.15 -7.20 17.58
CA PRO A 138 -4.44 -6.92 18.19
C PRO A 138 -4.65 -7.68 19.50
N ASN A 139 -4.08 -8.88 19.64
CA ASN A 139 -4.19 -9.69 20.86
C ASN A 139 -3.32 -9.18 22.00
N GLU A 140 -2.14 -8.65 21.68
CA GLU A 140 -1.18 -8.16 22.68
C GLU A 140 -1.49 -6.73 23.13
N TYR A 141 -1.84 -5.86 22.20
CA TYR A 141 -2.03 -4.43 22.48
C TYR A 141 -3.50 -3.99 22.46
N GLY A 142 -4.42 -4.93 22.28
CA GLY A 142 -5.87 -4.68 22.32
C GLY A 142 -6.43 -3.94 21.12
N GLN A 143 -5.61 -3.57 20.12
CA GLN A 143 -6.01 -2.78 18.96
C GLN A 143 -5.26 -3.18 17.68
N TRP A 144 -5.91 -2.93 16.55
CA TRP A 144 -5.29 -3.05 15.22
C TRP A 144 -4.42 -1.82 14.91
N PRO A 145 -3.32 -1.93 14.16
CA PRO A 145 -2.42 -0.79 13.88
C PRO A 145 -2.88 0.10 12.72
N TYR A 146 -4.11 -0.05 12.21
CA TYR A 146 -4.46 0.45 10.89
C TYR A 146 -4.61 1.97 10.79
N LEU A 147 -5.02 2.68 11.86
CA LEU A 147 -4.99 4.14 11.85
C LEU A 147 -3.55 4.67 11.75
N ALA A 148 -2.63 4.06 12.51
CA ALA A 148 -1.20 4.40 12.44
C ALA A 148 -0.62 4.16 11.04
N MET A 149 -0.90 3.01 10.44
CA MET A 149 -0.45 2.69 9.07
C MET A 149 -1.04 3.65 8.04
N THR A 150 -2.34 3.95 8.13
CA THR A 150 -3.01 4.92 7.23
C THR A 150 -2.34 6.30 7.28
N ARG A 151 -1.98 6.78 8.49
CA ARG A 151 -1.25 8.04 8.67
C ARG A 151 0.15 7.99 8.04
N LEU A 152 0.88 6.89 8.21
CA LEU A 152 2.19 6.70 7.59
C LEU A 152 2.10 6.69 6.07
N THR A 153 1.14 5.97 5.49
CA THR A 153 0.92 5.97 4.05
C THR A 153 0.51 7.34 3.52
N GLU A 154 -0.33 8.09 4.24
CA GLU A 154 -0.68 9.47 3.89
C GLU A 154 0.54 10.41 3.91
N GLU A 155 1.49 10.18 4.80
CA GLU A 155 2.76 10.90 4.87
C GLU A 155 3.77 10.45 3.79
N GLY A 156 3.52 9.33 3.10
CA GLY A 156 4.37 8.80 2.04
C GLY A 156 5.36 7.75 2.46
N TYR A 157 5.20 7.18 3.66
CA TYR A 157 6.00 6.05 4.10
C TYR A 157 5.47 4.77 3.44
N PRO A 158 6.31 4.03 2.68
CA PRO A 158 5.90 2.79 2.04
C PRO A 158 5.71 1.68 3.06
N ILE A 159 4.46 1.43 3.42
CA ILE A 159 4.10 0.42 4.42
C ILE A 159 2.98 -0.48 3.92
N SER A 160 3.12 -1.79 4.15
CA SER A 160 2.11 -2.78 3.86
C SER A 160 1.74 -3.60 5.11
N MET A 161 0.55 -4.18 5.06
CA MET A 161 0.03 -5.08 6.10
C MET A 161 0.37 -6.53 5.80
N GLU A 162 0.13 -7.38 6.80
CA GLU A 162 0.13 -8.84 6.70
C GLU A 162 1.45 -9.45 6.20
N GLY A 163 2.55 -8.71 6.37
CA GLY A 163 3.87 -9.09 5.89
C GLY A 163 4.02 -9.05 4.37
N ASP A 164 3.15 -8.34 3.65
CA ASP A 164 3.18 -8.25 2.19
C ASP A 164 4.36 -7.44 1.67
N SER A 165 5.47 -8.14 1.45
CA SER A 165 6.73 -7.55 1.03
C SER A 165 6.67 -6.92 -0.36
N TYR A 166 5.98 -7.55 -1.32
CA TYR A 166 5.80 -6.97 -2.64
C TYR A 166 4.82 -5.80 -2.64
N GLY A 167 3.84 -5.79 -1.73
CA GLY A 167 2.99 -4.63 -1.48
C GLY A 167 3.79 -3.43 -0.99
N ALA A 168 4.69 -3.62 -0.02
CA ALA A 168 5.58 -2.56 0.47
C ALA A 168 6.51 -2.03 -0.62
N ILE A 169 7.09 -2.93 -1.44
CA ILE A 169 7.91 -2.57 -2.60
C ILE A 169 7.09 -1.82 -3.65
N GLY A 170 5.85 -2.25 -3.92
CA GLY A 170 4.94 -1.57 -4.85
C GLY A 170 4.61 -0.16 -4.39
N SER A 171 4.32 0.01 -3.09
CA SER A 171 4.09 1.33 -2.48
C SER A 171 5.33 2.24 -2.59
N TRP A 172 6.52 1.69 -2.38
CA TRP A 172 7.77 2.44 -2.56
C TRP A 172 7.96 2.86 -4.02
N LEU A 173 7.67 1.96 -4.97
CA LEU A 173 7.76 2.25 -6.40
C LEU A 173 6.78 3.35 -6.81
N ALA A 174 5.55 3.34 -6.30
CA ALA A 174 4.56 4.38 -6.58
C ALA A 174 5.05 5.77 -6.16
N GLU A 175 5.58 5.89 -4.94
CA GLU A 175 6.17 7.15 -4.45
C GLU A 175 7.39 7.56 -5.30
N ALA A 176 8.29 6.63 -5.60
CA ALA A 176 9.48 6.89 -6.40
C ALA A 176 9.19 7.29 -7.87
N LEU A 177 8.07 6.84 -8.41
CA LEU A 177 7.60 7.20 -9.76
C LEU A 177 6.76 8.49 -9.78
N GLY A 178 6.46 9.06 -8.61
CA GLY A 178 5.61 10.24 -8.50
C GLY A 178 4.13 9.95 -8.82
N MET A 179 3.66 8.75 -8.47
CA MET A 179 2.26 8.33 -8.65
C MET A 179 1.35 8.79 -7.50
N GLY A 180 1.93 9.33 -6.42
CA GLY A 180 1.21 9.72 -5.21
C GLY A 180 1.03 8.57 -4.23
N ARG A 181 0.06 8.70 -3.32
CA ARG A 181 -0.13 7.74 -2.23
C ARG A 181 -0.66 6.41 -2.76
N CYS A 182 -0.08 5.32 -2.27
CA CYS A 182 -0.42 3.98 -2.69
C CYS A 182 -1.35 3.31 -1.66
N TYR A 183 -2.59 3.02 -2.08
CA TYR A 183 -3.54 2.23 -1.31
C TYR A 183 -3.35 0.74 -1.62
N ILE A 184 -2.87 -0.02 -0.63
CA ILE A 184 -2.84 -1.49 -0.71
C ILE A 184 -4.14 -2.03 -0.13
N SER A 185 -4.84 -2.85 -0.91
CA SER A 185 -6.17 -3.39 -0.61
C SER A 185 -6.33 -4.82 -1.10
N ASP A 186 -7.41 -5.50 -0.69
CA ASP A 186 -7.77 -6.81 -1.24
C ASP A 186 -8.58 -6.63 -2.52
N TRP A 187 -8.27 -7.46 -3.52
CA TRP A 187 -9.23 -7.77 -4.57
C TRP A 187 -10.33 -8.67 -3.99
N LEU A 188 -11.36 -8.05 -3.41
CA LEU A 188 -12.43 -8.78 -2.70
C LEU A 188 -13.39 -9.50 -3.66
N GLY A 189 -13.68 -8.91 -4.80
CA GLY A 189 -14.60 -9.49 -5.79
C GLY A 189 -14.66 -8.66 -7.06
N HIS A 190 -15.33 -9.17 -8.08
CA HIS A 190 -15.46 -8.50 -9.38
C HIS A 190 -16.71 -8.96 -10.13
N ASP A 191 -17.05 -8.23 -11.19
CA ASP A 191 -17.85 -8.71 -12.32
C ASP A 191 -17.09 -8.45 -13.63
N GLU A 192 -17.74 -8.50 -14.79
CA GLU A 192 -17.11 -8.32 -16.12
C GLU A 192 -16.35 -6.99 -16.25
N ASN A 193 -16.82 -5.92 -15.59
CA ASN A 193 -16.32 -4.56 -15.81
C ASN A 193 -15.82 -3.87 -14.53
N THR A 194 -15.94 -4.50 -13.36
CA THR A 194 -15.63 -3.84 -12.09
C THR A 194 -14.90 -4.71 -11.10
N ILE A 195 -14.05 -4.09 -10.28
CA ILE A 195 -13.36 -4.70 -9.15
C ILE A 195 -13.79 -4.02 -7.86
N THR A 196 -14.28 -4.81 -6.91
CA THR A 196 -14.50 -4.38 -5.53
C THR A 196 -13.21 -4.54 -4.73
N LEU A 197 -12.74 -3.42 -4.18
CA LEU A 197 -11.60 -3.36 -3.28
C LEU A 197 -12.07 -3.32 -1.84
N TRP A 198 -11.37 -4.01 -0.94
CA TRP A 198 -11.69 -3.95 0.47
C TRP A 198 -10.47 -4.25 1.32
N HIS A 199 -10.35 -3.58 2.45
CA HIS A 199 -9.38 -3.96 3.48
C HIS A 199 -9.79 -3.39 4.84
N ALA A 200 -9.32 -3.97 5.94
CA ALA A 200 -9.64 -3.50 7.30
C ALA A 200 -9.11 -2.08 7.63
N GLY A 201 -8.26 -1.49 6.78
CA GLY A 201 -7.74 -0.12 6.92
C GLY A 201 -6.67 0.20 5.88
N ASN A 202 -5.94 1.32 6.01
CA ASN A 202 -4.83 1.73 5.13
C ASN A 202 -5.20 2.45 3.82
N LEU A 203 -6.45 2.90 3.65
CA LEU A 203 -6.79 3.86 2.60
C LEU A 203 -6.26 5.24 2.99
N PRO A 204 -5.31 5.83 2.24
CA PRO A 204 -4.83 7.19 2.50
C PRO A 204 -5.99 8.19 2.54
N PHE A 205 -5.92 9.15 3.46
CA PHE A 205 -6.98 10.15 3.60
C PHE A 205 -7.16 11.00 2.34
N SER A 206 -6.06 11.24 1.62
CA SER A 206 -6.04 11.90 0.31
C SER A 206 -6.85 11.18 -0.78
N LEU A 207 -7.05 9.86 -0.65
CA LEU A 207 -7.85 9.03 -1.57
C LEU A 207 -9.28 8.81 -1.07
N SER A 208 -9.65 9.39 0.06
CA SER A 208 -10.98 9.31 0.65
C SER A 208 -11.81 10.58 0.34
N PRO A 209 -13.15 10.53 0.48
CA PRO A 209 -13.95 11.75 0.61
C PRO A 209 -13.51 12.58 1.82
N PRO A 210 -13.79 13.90 1.86
CA PRO A 210 -13.41 14.75 2.97
C PRO A 210 -13.91 14.25 4.34
N VAL A 211 -13.12 14.50 5.38
CA VAL A 211 -13.50 14.16 6.77
C VAL A 211 -14.85 14.79 7.12
N GLY A 212 -15.75 13.99 7.70
CA GLY A 212 -17.11 14.41 8.08
C GLY A 212 -18.13 14.41 6.93
N SER A 213 -17.73 14.12 5.69
CA SER A 213 -18.65 13.91 4.57
C SER A 213 -19.14 12.46 4.50
N PRO A 214 -20.28 12.17 3.81
CA PRO A 214 -20.72 10.80 3.57
C PRO A 214 -19.62 9.95 2.90
N GLY A 215 -19.26 8.83 3.50
CA GLY A 215 -18.17 7.95 3.01
C GLY A 215 -16.76 8.40 3.36
N GLY A 216 -16.59 9.58 3.99
CA GLY A 216 -15.30 10.04 4.51
C GLY A 216 -14.75 9.14 5.64
N PRO A 217 -13.48 9.31 6.01
CA PRO A 217 -12.80 8.41 6.93
C PRO A 217 -13.32 8.53 8.35
N VAL A 218 -13.51 7.39 8.99
CA VAL A 218 -13.98 7.22 10.38
C VAL A 218 -13.12 6.18 11.07
N VAL A 219 -12.75 6.42 12.33
CA VAL A 219 -12.07 5.41 13.16
C VAL A 219 -13.14 4.50 13.77
N ALA A 220 -13.06 3.20 13.50
CA ALA A 220 -14.08 2.24 13.93
C ALA A 220 -13.49 0.98 14.55
N ARG A 221 -14.34 -0.03 14.76
CA ARG A 221 -13.96 -1.38 15.20
C ARG A 221 -13.92 -2.34 14.03
N HIS A 222 -12.97 -3.27 14.08
CA HIS A 222 -12.80 -4.27 13.04
C HIS A 222 -14.01 -5.23 12.97
N PHE A 223 -14.45 -5.58 11.77
CA PHE A 223 -15.68 -6.36 11.52
C PHE A 223 -15.70 -7.77 12.14
N ASN A 224 -14.60 -8.53 12.05
CA ASN A 224 -14.52 -9.91 12.56
C ASN A 224 -14.01 -10.01 14.01
N VAL A 225 -12.91 -9.32 14.33
CA VAL A 225 -12.35 -9.24 15.69
C VAL A 225 -12.58 -7.82 16.22
N PRO A 226 -13.68 -7.54 16.95
CA PRO A 226 -14.18 -6.19 17.23
C PRO A 226 -13.30 -5.42 18.24
N LYS A 227 -12.07 -5.13 17.82
CA LYS A 227 -11.07 -4.29 18.47
C LYS A 227 -10.98 -2.96 17.70
N PRO A 228 -10.67 -1.86 18.38
CA PRO A 228 -10.75 -0.52 17.80
C PRO A 228 -9.59 -0.25 16.83
N ALA A 229 -9.68 0.93 16.21
CA ALA A 229 -8.66 1.56 15.37
C ALA A 229 -8.42 0.95 13.99
N VAL A 230 -9.48 0.40 13.39
CA VAL A 230 -9.60 0.32 11.93
C VAL A 230 -10.01 1.67 11.34
N VAL A 231 -9.80 1.83 10.04
CA VAL A 231 -10.30 3.00 9.30
C VAL A 231 -11.43 2.53 8.38
N GLU A 232 -12.63 3.08 8.56
CA GLU A 232 -13.75 2.92 7.65
C GLU A 232 -13.82 4.11 6.71
N SER A 233 -13.82 3.87 5.40
CA SER A 233 -14.01 4.92 4.38
C SER A 233 -14.30 4.29 3.03
N ILE A 234 -14.90 5.05 2.12
CA ILE A 234 -14.92 4.65 0.70
C ILE A 234 -13.73 5.25 -0.04
N LEU A 235 -13.26 4.57 -1.08
CA LEU A 235 -12.43 5.20 -2.10
C LEU A 235 -13.25 6.34 -2.74
N ARG A 236 -12.68 7.54 -2.85
CA ARG A 236 -13.34 8.68 -3.50
C ARG A 236 -13.76 8.29 -4.93
N PRO A 237 -15.05 8.43 -5.32
CA PRO A 237 -15.51 8.15 -6.67
C PRO A 237 -15.07 9.24 -7.66
N ASP A 238 -15.26 8.98 -8.95
CA ASP A 238 -14.98 9.88 -10.08
C ASP A 238 -13.51 10.28 -10.17
N MET A 239 -12.62 9.33 -9.87
CA MET A 239 -11.17 9.51 -9.88
C MET A 239 -10.55 8.51 -10.85
N ASP A 240 -9.75 8.99 -11.80
CA ASP A 240 -8.87 8.13 -12.59
C ASP A 240 -7.93 7.38 -11.65
N VAL A 241 -7.74 6.09 -11.87
CA VAL A 241 -6.92 5.25 -11.00
C VAL A 241 -6.10 4.25 -11.81
N THR A 242 -4.93 3.91 -11.27
CA THR A 242 -4.12 2.79 -11.73
C THR A 242 -4.09 1.74 -10.64
N LEU A 243 -4.54 0.53 -10.96
CA LEU A 243 -4.35 -0.65 -10.14
C LEU A 243 -3.11 -1.39 -10.63
N PHE A 244 -2.27 -1.84 -9.69
CA PHE A 244 -1.12 -2.65 -10.05
C PHE A 244 -0.73 -3.64 -8.96
N ARG A 245 -0.01 -4.68 -9.35
CA ARG A 245 0.56 -5.65 -8.40
C ARG A 245 1.87 -6.20 -8.93
N ILE A 246 2.90 -6.24 -8.08
CA ILE A 246 4.14 -6.97 -8.34
C ILE A 246 4.12 -8.27 -7.54
N TRP A 247 4.58 -9.37 -8.12
CA TRP A 247 4.75 -10.63 -7.39
C TRP A 247 5.77 -11.54 -8.06
N ARG A 248 6.17 -12.59 -7.35
CA ARG A 248 6.91 -13.72 -7.89
C ARG A 248 5.94 -14.76 -8.43
N GLY A 249 5.83 -14.87 -9.74
CA GLY A 249 5.03 -15.91 -10.40
C GLY A 249 5.91 -16.97 -11.07
N HIS A 250 5.27 -17.86 -11.82
CA HIS A 250 5.99 -18.82 -12.66
C HIS A 250 6.89 -18.09 -13.67
N GLY A 251 8.18 -18.45 -13.66
CA GLY A 251 9.17 -17.96 -14.62
C GLY A 251 9.76 -16.57 -14.34
N GLY A 252 9.41 -15.91 -13.23
CA GLY A 252 9.95 -14.58 -12.99
C GLY A 252 9.15 -13.71 -12.03
N LEU A 253 9.64 -12.49 -11.83
CA LEU A 253 8.81 -11.40 -11.35
C LEU A 253 7.80 -11.01 -12.43
N LYS A 254 6.59 -10.70 -12.00
CA LYS A 254 5.49 -10.24 -12.83
C LYS A 254 4.93 -8.94 -12.27
N MET A 255 4.33 -8.13 -13.15
CA MET A 255 3.58 -6.95 -12.79
C MET A 255 2.27 -6.93 -13.57
N ALA A 256 1.15 -6.81 -12.89
CA ALA A 256 -0.14 -6.55 -13.52
C ALA A 256 -0.42 -5.06 -13.42
N VAL A 257 -0.97 -4.46 -14.47
CA VAL A 257 -1.33 -3.04 -14.51
C VAL A 257 -2.68 -2.88 -15.17
N MET A 258 -3.55 -2.07 -14.58
CA MET A 258 -4.85 -1.74 -15.14
C MET A 258 -5.21 -0.29 -14.82
N GLU A 259 -5.77 0.41 -15.80
CA GLU A 259 -6.25 1.78 -15.63
C GLU A 259 -7.77 1.80 -15.72
N GLY A 260 -8.39 2.53 -14.81
CA GLY A 260 -9.84 2.63 -14.73
C GLY A 260 -10.28 3.89 -13.99
N VAL A 261 -11.54 3.90 -13.57
CA VAL A 261 -12.14 5.02 -12.83
C VAL A 261 -12.80 4.48 -11.58
N SER A 262 -12.54 5.11 -10.42
CA SER A 262 -13.26 4.79 -9.19
C SER A 262 -14.72 5.20 -9.31
N VAL A 263 -15.63 4.33 -8.84
CA VAL A 263 -17.07 4.57 -8.87
C VAL A 263 -17.67 4.32 -7.50
N GLN A 264 -18.89 4.80 -7.27
CA GLN A 264 -19.57 4.63 -6.00
C GLN A 264 -19.70 3.13 -5.66
N PRO A 265 -19.23 2.67 -4.47
CA PRO A 265 -19.38 1.28 -4.08
C PRO A 265 -20.84 0.84 -4.04
N ARG A 266 -21.15 -0.31 -4.65
CA ARG A 266 -22.52 -0.85 -4.78
C ARG A 266 -23.14 -1.28 -3.45
N ARG A 267 -22.30 -1.68 -2.49
CA ARG A 267 -22.72 -2.16 -1.18
C ARG A 267 -21.88 -1.52 -0.07
N PRO A 268 -22.47 -1.26 1.11
CA PRO A 268 -21.69 -0.88 2.27
C PRO A 268 -20.88 -2.08 2.77
N LEU A 269 -19.60 -1.87 3.05
CA LEU A 269 -18.70 -2.83 3.70
C LEU A 269 -18.03 -2.13 4.88
N MET A 270 -17.87 -2.83 6.00
CA MET A 270 -17.10 -2.34 7.15
C MET A 270 -15.61 -2.40 6.82
N GLY A 271 -14.88 -1.31 7.03
CA GLY A 271 -13.49 -1.12 6.63
C GLY A 271 -13.37 -0.13 5.48
N THR A 272 -12.25 -0.18 4.77
CA THR A 272 -12.03 0.58 3.53
C THR A 272 -12.69 -0.15 2.36
N ASN A 273 -13.45 0.56 1.53
CA ASN A 273 -14.28 -0.03 0.48
C ASN A 273 -14.15 0.77 -0.83
N GLY A 274 -13.72 0.12 -1.90
CA GLY A 274 -13.60 0.73 -3.22
C GLY A 274 -14.34 -0.06 -4.29
N LEU A 275 -14.70 0.62 -5.37
CA LEU A 275 -15.16 -0.01 -6.60
C LEU A 275 -14.49 0.72 -7.76
N VAL A 276 -13.88 -0.03 -8.67
CA VAL A 276 -13.21 0.53 -9.85
C VAL A 276 -13.82 -0.10 -11.08
N ALA A 277 -14.16 0.73 -12.06
CA ALA A 277 -14.73 0.35 -13.33
C ALA A 277 -13.69 0.44 -14.46
N PHE A 278 -13.82 -0.47 -15.42
CA PHE A 278 -12.96 -0.60 -16.59
C PHE A 278 -13.84 -0.71 -17.83
N ASP A 279 -13.46 -0.02 -18.91
CA ASP A 279 -14.24 -0.01 -20.16
C ASP A 279 -13.72 -1.04 -21.19
N ASP A 280 -12.42 -1.35 -21.17
CA ASP A 280 -11.74 -2.11 -22.23
C ASP A 280 -11.12 -3.44 -21.76
N VAL A 281 -11.52 -3.95 -20.59
CA VAL A 281 -10.96 -5.18 -19.99
C VAL A 281 -12.08 -6.08 -19.50
N ASP A 282 -12.14 -7.33 -19.97
CA ASP A 282 -12.93 -8.38 -19.31
C ASP A 282 -12.21 -8.80 -18.03
N VAL A 283 -12.71 -8.29 -16.91
CA VAL A 283 -12.11 -8.48 -15.59
C VAL A 283 -12.21 -9.95 -15.14
N ASN A 284 -13.21 -10.72 -15.59
CA ASN A 284 -13.32 -12.14 -15.22
C ASN A 284 -12.19 -12.94 -15.86
N ASP A 285 -11.96 -12.72 -17.16
CA ASP A 285 -10.90 -13.41 -17.91
C ASP A 285 -9.52 -12.99 -17.41
N PHE A 286 -9.33 -11.71 -17.12
CA PHE A 286 -8.07 -11.22 -16.56
C PHE A 286 -7.80 -11.78 -15.16
N PHE A 287 -8.81 -11.82 -14.28
CA PHE A 287 -8.69 -12.43 -12.97
C PHE A 287 -8.24 -13.90 -13.06
N LEU A 288 -8.85 -14.70 -13.94
CA LEU A 288 -8.45 -16.10 -14.16
C LEU A 288 -7.00 -16.21 -14.64
N TYR A 289 -6.57 -15.30 -15.51
CA TYR A 289 -5.18 -15.23 -15.97
C TYR A 289 -4.19 -14.88 -14.83
N LEU A 290 -4.53 -13.92 -13.98
CA LEU A 290 -3.73 -13.52 -12.82
C LEU A 290 -3.62 -14.64 -11.78
N VAL A 291 -4.73 -15.33 -11.48
CA VAL A 291 -4.75 -16.49 -10.58
C VAL A 291 -3.85 -17.62 -11.12
N ARG A 292 -3.96 -17.93 -12.42
CA ARG A 292 -3.07 -18.92 -13.07
C ARG A 292 -1.61 -18.48 -13.08
N SER A 293 -1.36 -17.17 -13.05
CA SER A 293 -0.02 -16.58 -12.94
C SER A 293 0.51 -16.50 -11.51
N GLY A 294 -0.28 -16.95 -10.52
CA GLY A 294 0.09 -16.99 -9.10
C GLY A 294 -0.01 -15.64 -8.39
N MET A 295 -0.82 -14.71 -8.88
CA MET A 295 -0.99 -13.41 -8.24
C MET A 295 -1.63 -13.57 -6.85
N PRO A 296 -1.11 -12.92 -5.79
CA PRO A 296 -1.75 -12.85 -4.49
C PRO A 296 -3.00 -11.94 -4.52
N HIS A 297 -3.79 -11.96 -3.45
CA HIS A 297 -5.06 -11.22 -3.40
C HIS A 297 -4.90 -9.71 -3.18
N HIS A 298 -3.76 -9.24 -2.68
CA HIS A 298 -3.51 -7.81 -2.55
C HIS A 298 -3.27 -7.15 -3.90
N ILE A 299 -3.79 -5.95 -4.06
CA ILE A 299 -3.56 -5.06 -5.19
C ILE A 299 -3.29 -3.64 -4.66
N ALA A 300 -2.40 -2.93 -5.35
CA ALA A 300 -2.10 -1.53 -5.06
C ALA A 300 -2.92 -0.63 -5.98
N LEU A 301 -3.29 0.55 -5.48
CA LEU A 301 -4.02 1.58 -6.22
C LEU A 301 -3.39 2.95 -5.99
N CYS A 302 -3.23 3.72 -7.07
CA CYS A 302 -2.86 5.13 -7.03
C CYS A 302 -3.86 5.97 -7.85
N GLU A 303 -4.02 7.24 -7.49
CA GLU A 303 -4.79 8.23 -8.26
C GLU A 303 -4.04 8.62 -9.55
N GLY A 304 -4.75 8.66 -10.67
CA GLY A 304 -4.26 8.93 -12.02
C GLY A 304 -3.95 7.67 -12.84
N HIS A 305 -3.71 7.89 -14.14
CA HIS A 305 -3.24 6.90 -15.11
C HIS A 305 -1.71 6.92 -15.18
N HIS A 306 -1.08 5.81 -14.79
CA HIS A 306 0.38 5.65 -14.62
C HIS A 306 0.94 4.39 -15.30
N ALA A 307 0.19 3.74 -16.18
CA ALA A 307 0.62 2.49 -16.82
C ALA A 307 1.97 2.64 -17.53
N GLU A 308 2.16 3.71 -18.30
CA GLU A 308 3.43 3.98 -18.98
C GLU A 308 4.63 4.07 -18.01
N ARG A 309 4.42 4.62 -16.80
CA ARG A 309 5.48 4.74 -15.78
C ARG A 309 5.82 3.39 -15.18
N LEU A 310 4.81 2.57 -14.90
CA LEU A 310 4.97 1.21 -14.38
C LEU A 310 5.64 0.30 -15.40
N GLU A 311 5.22 0.36 -16.66
CA GLU A 311 5.83 -0.39 -17.77
C GLU A 311 7.30 0.01 -17.97
N ALA A 312 7.60 1.32 -17.99
CA ALA A 312 8.96 1.81 -18.14
C ALA A 312 9.89 1.30 -17.02
N VAL A 313 9.44 1.27 -15.76
CA VAL A 313 10.27 0.73 -14.67
C VAL A 313 10.35 -0.79 -14.71
N ALA A 314 9.28 -1.47 -15.10
CA ALA A 314 9.24 -2.93 -15.24
C ALA A 314 10.27 -3.40 -16.28
N ASP A 315 10.36 -2.72 -17.42
CA ASP A 315 11.36 -2.99 -18.46
C ASP A 315 12.81 -2.84 -17.96
N LEU A 316 13.07 -1.83 -17.13
CA LEU A 316 14.40 -1.58 -16.54
C LEU A 316 14.76 -2.61 -15.46
N LEU A 317 13.77 -3.18 -14.80
CA LEU A 317 13.92 -4.20 -13.75
C LEU A 317 13.81 -5.63 -14.30
N GLY A 318 13.40 -5.81 -15.56
CA GLY A 318 13.18 -7.13 -16.15
C GLY A 318 11.97 -7.85 -15.56
N ILE A 319 10.93 -7.10 -15.19
CA ILE A 319 9.66 -7.61 -14.69
C ILE A 319 8.72 -7.79 -15.88
N ALA A 320 8.11 -8.96 -16.03
CA ALA A 320 7.15 -9.19 -17.10
C ALA A 320 5.81 -8.48 -16.78
N THR A 321 5.41 -7.51 -17.60
CA THR A 321 4.11 -6.85 -17.49
C THR A 321 2.99 -7.72 -18.05
N GLN A 322 1.81 -7.62 -17.45
CA GLN A 322 0.62 -8.42 -17.69
C GLN A 322 -0.60 -7.53 -17.83
#